data_AF-A0A0W7W6D6-F1
#
_entry.id   AF-A0A0W7W6D6-F1
#
_cell.length_a   1.000
_cell.length_b   1.000
_cell.length_c   1.000
_cell.angle_alpha   90.00
_cell.angle_beta   90.00
_cell.angle_gamma   90.00
#
_symmetry.space_group_name_H-M   'P 1'
#
loop_
_entity.id
_entity.type
_entity.pdbx_description
1 polymer ?
#
loop_
_entity_poly.entity_id
_entity_poly.type
_entity_poly.pdbx_seq_one_letter_code
_entity_poly.pdbx_strand_id
1 'polypeptide(L)'
;MGAWGSAPWHNDAAADWFGDVFAGIDIDAHIADAFQYDDDYDRVRAACYLLAVLGHSAVWPGELERLDDHLERGIELLNDMVEPGSDFRELWEDDSEVVLAVRSEIAELEARLDGEEDDDDEDEDDEDLDDDEEIDDDE
;
A
#
# COMPACT_ATOMS: atom_id res chain seq x y z
N MET A 1 23.06 9.68 -6.07
CA MET A 1 21.62 9.53 -5.94
C MET A 1 21.13 8.81 -7.17
N GLY A 2 20.90 7.50 -7.04
CA GLY A 2 20.52 6.61 -8.13
C GLY A 2 19.01 6.42 -8.17
N ALA A 3 18.45 6.33 -9.38
CA ALA A 3 17.11 5.77 -9.57
C ALA A 3 17.25 4.24 -9.61
N TRP A 4 16.29 3.55 -9.02
CA TRP A 4 16.23 2.09 -8.92
C TRP A 4 14.87 1.53 -9.36
N GLY A 5 14.08 2.35 -10.05
CA GLY A 5 12.79 1.98 -10.63
C GLY A 5 12.07 3.18 -11.25
N SER A 6 10.89 2.92 -11.80
CA SER A 6 10.09 3.91 -12.56
C SER A 6 9.14 4.74 -11.68
N ALA A 7 8.82 4.24 -10.49
CA ALA A 7 7.94 4.92 -9.53
C ALA A 7 8.57 6.23 -9.00
N PRO A 8 7.75 7.23 -8.63
CA PRO A 8 8.28 8.53 -8.19
C PRO A 8 9.09 8.48 -6.89
N TRP A 9 8.98 7.39 -6.11
CA TRP A 9 9.74 7.12 -4.90
C TRP A 9 10.97 6.21 -5.11
N HIS A 10 11.18 5.63 -6.31
CA HIS A 10 12.33 4.77 -6.62
C HIS A 10 13.60 5.56 -6.95
N ASN A 11 13.92 6.57 -6.15
CA ASN A 11 15.16 7.32 -6.24
C ASN A 11 15.51 7.98 -4.90
N ASP A 12 16.81 8.06 -4.60
CA ASP A 12 17.30 8.62 -3.34
C ASP A 12 16.83 10.06 -3.10
N ALA A 13 16.73 10.87 -4.16
CA ALA A 13 16.35 12.29 -4.02
C ALA A 13 14.89 12.47 -3.59
N ALA A 14 13.99 11.60 -4.02
CA ALA A 14 12.60 11.59 -3.58
C ALA A 14 12.48 11.10 -2.14
N ALA A 15 13.18 10.02 -1.77
CA ALA A 15 13.20 9.51 -0.39
C ALA A 15 13.68 10.60 0.60
N ASP A 16 14.78 11.29 0.27
CA ASP A 16 15.28 12.42 1.07
C ASP A 16 14.22 13.55 1.17
N TRP A 17 13.56 13.88 0.05
CA TRP A 17 12.55 14.92 0.02
C TRP A 17 11.31 14.57 0.86
N PHE A 18 10.84 13.32 0.84
CA PHE A 18 9.74 12.89 1.71
C PHE A 18 10.13 13.00 3.18
N GLY A 19 11.34 12.57 3.54
CA GLY A 19 11.87 12.74 4.90
C GLY A 19 11.86 14.20 5.37
N ASP A 20 12.24 15.14 4.50
CA ASP A 20 12.20 16.57 4.80
C ASP A 20 10.77 17.12 4.91
N VAL A 21 9.85 16.68 4.04
CA VAL A 21 8.45 17.15 4.03
C VAL A 21 7.73 16.76 5.30
N PHE A 22 7.93 15.54 5.78
CA PHE A 22 7.26 15.03 6.98
C PHE A 22 8.05 15.24 8.27
N ALA A 23 9.19 15.94 8.20
CA ALA A 23 10.03 16.20 9.35
C ALA A 23 9.25 16.86 10.51
N GLY A 24 9.27 16.21 11.66
CA GLY A 24 8.61 16.68 12.88
C GLY A 24 7.13 16.31 13.01
N ILE A 25 6.58 15.51 12.08
CA ILE A 25 5.27 14.89 12.22
C ILE A 25 5.44 13.53 12.87
N ASP A 26 4.78 13.33 14.01
CA ASP A 26 4.72 12.02 14.68
C ASP A 26 3.50 11.26 14.15
N ILE A 27 3.65 10.68 12.95
CA ILE A 27 2.53 10.00 12.27
C ILE A 27 2.07 8.78 13.07
N ASP A 28 3.00 8.04 13.69
CA ASP A 28 2.68 6.83 14.46
C ASP A 28 1.80 7.18 15.67
N ALA A 29 2.11 8.28 16.36
CA ALA A 29 1.24 8.78 17.43
C ALA A 29 -0.14 9.22 16.93
N HIS A 30 -0.22 9.85 15.76
CA HIS A 30 -1.50 10.26 15.17
C HIS A 30 -2.37 9.06 14.77
N ILE A 31 -1.77 8.02 14.17
CA ILE A 31 -2.47 6.78 13.84
C ILE A 31 -2.90 6.06 15.11
N ALA A 32 -2.02 5.93 16.11
CA ALA A 32 -2.35 5.30 17.38
C ALA A 32 -3.48 6.02 18.14
N ASP A 33 -3.49 7.36 18.11
CA ASP A 33 -4.56 8.17 18.72
C ASP A 33 -5.89 8.01 17.97
N ALA A 34 -5.86 7.91 16.64
CA ALA A 34 -7.07 7.64 15.85
C ALA A 34 -7.64 6.25 16.14
N PHE A 35 -6.78 5.25 16.40
CA PHE A 35 -7.20 3.89 16.73
C PHE A 35 -7.51 3.66 18.22
N GLN A 36 -7.42 4.71 19.06
CA GLN A 36 -7.71 4.60 20.49
C GLN A 36 -9.18 4.27 20.78
N TYR A 37 -10.09 4.79 19.96
CA TYR A 37 -11.54 4.63 20.10
C TYR A 37 -12.08 4.00 18.82
N ASP A 38 -12.55 2.76 18.92
CA ASP A 38 -13.06 1.96 17.78
C ASP A 38 -14.43 2.45 17.28
N ASP A 39 -15.13 3.26 18.06
CA ASP A 39 -16.40 3.91 17.71
C ASP A 39 -16.24 5.27 17.00
N ASP A 40 -15.02 5.80 16.88
CA ASP A 40 -14.73 7.01 16.10
C ASP A 40 -14.43 6.65 14.63
N TYR A 41 -15.47 6.16 13.95
CA TYR A 41 -15.37 5.59 12.60
C TYR A 41 -14.74 6.55 11.58
N ASP A 42 -15.02 7.85 11.69
CA ASP A 42 -14.48 8.86 10.78
C ASP A 42 -12.97 9.01 10.94
N ARG A 43 -12.47 9.03 12.18
CA ARG A 43 -11.03 9.11 12.45
C ARG A 43 -10.30 7.84 12.07
N VAL A 44 -10.89 6.68 12.37
CA VAL A 44 -10.32 5.38 11.97
C VAL A 44 -10.19 5.30 10.46
N ARG A 45 -11.25 5.58 9.70
CA ARG A 45 -11.21 5.55 8.23
C ARG A 45 -10.22 6.57 7.65
N ALA A 46 -10.13 7.76 8.23
CA ALA A 46 -9.16 8.77 7.82
C ALA A 46 -7.70 8.32 8.06
N ALA A 47 -7.43 7.65 9.18
CA ALA A 47 -6.12 7.06 9.48
C ALA A 47 -5.79 5.93 8.49
N CYS A 48 -6.74 5.03 8.21
CA CYS A 48 -6.57 3.99 7.19
C CYS A 48 -6.30 4.57 5.80
N TYR A 49 -6.98 5.64 5.41
CA TYR A 49 -6.67 6.33 4.15
C TYR A 49 -5.21 6.80 4.07
N LEU A 50 -4.67 7.36 5.17
CA LEU A 50 -3.26 7.75 5.21
C LEU A 50 -2.33 6.55 5.11
N LEU A 51 -2.67 5.43 5.74
CA LEU A 51 -1.91 4.19 5.63
C LEU A 51 -1.91 3.64 4.20
N ALA A 52 -3.05 3.66 3.50
CA ALA A 52 -3.12 3.26 2.09
C ALA A 52 -2.21 4.13 1.20
N VAL A 53 -2.29 5.45 1.36
CA VAL A 53 -1.59 6.40 0.48
C VAL A 53 -0.11 6.52 0.80
N LEU A 54 0.29 6.46 2.08
CA LEU A 54 1.65 6.73 2.53
C LEU A 54 2.40 5.49 3.00
N GLY A 55 1.74 4.35 3.21
CA GLY A 55 2.30 3.12 3.76
C GLY A 55 3.27 2.38 2.83
N HIS A 56 4.06 3.12 2.05
CA HIS A 56 5.19 2.60 1.29
C HIS A 56 6.46 2.71 2.11
N SER A 57 7.33 1.70 2.08
CA SER A 57 8.60 1.73 2.81
C SER A 57 9.49 2.93 2.46
N ALA A 58 9.44 3.38 1.21
CA ALA A 58 10.18 4.56 0.72
C ALA A 58 9.48 5.92 0.97
N VAL A 59 8.22 5.94 1.44
CA VAL A 59 7.42 7.17 1.64
C VAL A 59 7.01 7.37 3.09
N TRP A 60 6.83 6.27 3.83
CA TRP A 60 6.25 6.25 5.16
C TRP A 60 7.02 7.18 6.11
N PRO A 61 6.34 8.16 6.74
CA PRO A 61 7.02 9.15 7.57
C PRO A 61 7.26 8.70 9.02
N GLY A 62 6.80 7.51 9.40
CA GLY A 62 6.92 6.96 10.75
C GLY A 62 8.01 5.88 10.85
N GLU A 63 7.95 5.13 11.93
CA GLU A 63 8.80 3.97 12.17
C GLU A 63 8.37 2.82 11.25
N LEU A 64 9.22 2.44 10.28
CA LEU A 64 8.93 1.33 9.37
C LEU A 64 8.64 0.00 10.09
N GLU A 65 9.29 -0.23 11.22
CA GLU A 65 9.08 -1.42 12.07
C GLU A 65 7.65 -1.52 12.63
N ARG A 66 6.89 -0.41 12.61
CA ARG A 66 5.52 -0.31 13.13
C ARG A 66 4.47 -0.21 12.03
N LEU A 67 4.88 -0.04 10.78
CA LEU A 67 3.97 0.16 9.66
C LEU A 67 3.04 -1.05 9.51
N ASP A 68 3.58 -2.27 9.52
CA ASP A 68 2.80 -3.51 9.41
C ASP A 68 1.78 -3.62 10.56
N ASP A 69 2.21 -3.35 11.80
CA ASP A 69 1.30 -3.32 12.98
C ASP A 69 0.15 -2.31 12.79
N HIS A 70 0.44 -1.15 12.20
CA HIS A 70 -0.56 -0.12 11.90
C HIS A 70 -1.53 -0.56 10.79
N LEU A 71 -1.02 -1.19 9.74
CA LEU A 71 -1.82 -1.75 8.65
C LEU A 71 -2.75 -2.85 9.15
N GLU A 72 -2.21 -3.83 9.88
CA GLU A 72 -2.98 -4.93 10.46
C GLU A 72 -4.10 -4.42 11.39
N ARG A 73 -3.78 -3.46 12.26
CA ARG A 73 -4.78 -2.87 13.16
C ARG A 73 -5.85 -2.08 12.40
N GLY A 74 -5.47 -1.37 11.36
CA GLY A 74 -6.42 -0.67 10.49
C GLY A 74 -7.39 -1.64 9.80
N ILE A 75 -6.86 -2.74 9.26
CA ILE A 75 -7.65 -3.82 8.63
C ILE A 75 -8.63 -4.42 9.63
N GLU A 76 -8.19 -4.72 10.85
CA GLU A 76 -9.04 -5.26 11.92
C GLU A 76 -10.23 -4.33 12.20
N LEU A 77 -9.95 -3.04 12.45
CA LEU A 77 -11.00 -2.05 12.75
C LEU A 77 -11.99 -1.86 11.60
N LEU A 78 -11.52 -1.82 10.35
CA LEU A 78 -12.40 -1.70 9.20
C LEU A 78 -13.25 -2.97 8.98
N ASN A 79 -12.70 -4.15 9.26
CA ASN A 79 -13.45 -5.41 9.21
C ASN A 79 -14.58 -5.42 10.24
N ASP A 80 -14.33 -4.96 11.47
CA ASP A 80 -15.34 -4.82 12.51
C ASP A 80 -16.47 -3.87 12.06
N MET A 81 -16.15 -2.78 11.36
CA MET A 81 -17.15 -1.86 10.81
C MET A 81 -18.08 -2.54 9.81
N VAL A 82 -17.60 -3.45 8.95
CA VAL A 82 -18.42 -4.10 7.91
C VAL A 82 -19.05 -5.42 8.35
N GLU A 83 -18.76 -5.89 9.56
CA GLU A 83 -19.36 -7.08 10.14
C GLU A 83 -20.90 -6.95 10.19
N PRO A 84 -21.67 -7.99 9.79
CA PRO A 84 -23.13 -7.92 9.86
C PRO A 84 -23.64 -7.62 11.28
N GLY A 85 -24.40 -6.54 11.41
CA GLY A 85 -24.96 -6.11 12.70
C GLY A 85 -24.04 -5.24 13.55
N SER A 86 -22.94 -4.72 12.97
CA SER A 86 -22.11 -3.69 13.61
C SER A 86 -22.88 -2.37 13.78
N ASP A 87 -22.51 -1.62 14.82
CA ASP A 87 -23.07 -0.28 15.09
C ASP A 87 -22.81 0.69 13.91
N PHE A 88 -21.69 0.54 13.21
CA PHE A 88 -21.38 1.30 12.00
C PHE A 88 -22.40 1.05 10.89
N ARG A 89 -22.76 -0.21 10.62
CA ARG A 89 -23.75 -0.53 9.60
C ARG A 89 -25.14 -0.07 9.98
N GLU A 90 -25.49 -0.16 11.27
CA GLU A 90 -26.75 0.40 11.77
C GLU A 90 -26.80 1.93 11.57
N LEU A 91 -25.71 2.64 11.89
CA LEU A 91 -25.58 4.09 11.70
C LEU A 91 -25.81 4.51 10.24
N TRP A 92 -25.34 3.71 9.29
CA TRP A 92 -25.48 3.94 7.85
C TRP A 92 -26.68 3.21 7.22
N GLU A 93 -27.61 2.69 8.02
CA GLU A 93 -28.81 1.97 7.55
C GLU A 93 -28.51 0.84 6.54
N ASP A 94 -27.41 0.11 6.75
CA ASP A 94 -26.91 -0.94 5.84
C ASP A 94 -26.66 -0.46 4.40
N ASP A 95 -26.29 0.81 4.21
CA ASP A 95 -25.96 1.36 2.88
C ASP A 95 -24.83 0.58 2.22
N SER A 96 -25.17 -0.08 1.11
CA SER A 96 -24.22 -0.91 0.36
C SER A 96 -23.06 -0.12 -0.24
N GLU A 97 -23.25 1.15 -0.58
CA GLU A 97 -22.16 1.99 -1.12
C GLU A 97 -21.11 2.26 -0.04
N VAL A 98 -21.55 2.52 1.19
CA VAL A 98 -20.65 2.73 2.33
C VAL A 98 -19.90 1.46 2.70
N VAL A 99 -20.60 0.32 2.75
CA VAL A 99 -19.97 -0.99 3.01
C VAL A 99 -18.95 -1.35 1.94
N LEU A 100 -19.26 -1.08 0.66
CA LEU A 100 -18.31 -1.31 -0.44
C LEU A 100 -17.10 -0.38 -0.36
N ALA A 101 -17.30 0.88 0.03
CA ALA A 101 -16.19 1.82 0.22
C ALA A 101 -15.23 1.32 1.32
N VAL A 102 -15.74 0.89 2.47
CA VAL A 102 -14.89 0.34 3.56
C VAL A 102 -14.20 -0.95 3.12
N ARG A 103 -14.86 -1.81 2.35
CA ARG A 103 -14.21 -3.00 1.77
C ARG A 103 -13.10 -2.65 0.78
N SER A 104 -13.25 -1.57 0.03
CA SER A 104 -12.18 -1.06 -0.83
C SER A 104 -11.01 -0.56 0.01
N GLU A 105 -11.26 0.16 1.10
CA GLU A 105 -10.23 0.61 2.03
C GLU A 105 -9.45 -0.57 2.64
N ILE A 106 -10.14 -1.66 3.02
CA ILE A 106 -9.49 -2.90 3.49
C ILE A 106 -8.55 -3.47 2.42
N ALA A 107 -9.02 -3.57 1.17
CA ALA A 107 -8.23 -4.15 0.08
C ALA A 107 -6.96 -3.34 -0.23
N GLU A 108 -7.01 -2.01 -0.14
CA GLU A 108 -5.83 -1.15 -0.31
C GLU A 108 -4.80 -1.37 0.81
N LEU A 109 -5.26 -1.57 2.06
CA LEU A 109 -4.37 -1.88 3.19
C LEU A 109 -3.76 -3.27 3.08
N GLU A 110 -4.55 -4.28 2.67
CA GLU A 110 -4.06 -5.64 2.41
C GLU A 110 -2.98 -5.64 1.31
N ALA A 111 -3.23 -4.92 0.20
CA ALA A 111 -2.23 -4.75 -0.86
C ALA A 111 -0.93 -4.09 -0.36
N ARG A 112 -1.05 -3.17 0.62
CA ARG A 112 0.10 -2.53 1.25
C ARG A 112 0.92 -3.50 2.09
N LEU A 113 0.25 -4.40 2.82
CA LEU A 113 0.85 -5.35 3.74
C LEU A 113 1.50 -6.53 3.02
N ASP A 114 0.89 -7.00 1.94
CA ASP A 114 1.45 -8.08 1.11
C ASP A 114 2.73 -7.63 0.36
N GLY A 115 3.00 -6.33 0.35
CA GLY A 115 4.01 -5.69 -0.49
C GLY A 115 3.45 -5.49 -1.89
N GLU A 116 3.58 -4.28 -2.43
CA GLU A 116 3.41 -4.09 -3.87
C GLU A 116 4.47 -5.01 -4.51
N GLU A 117 4.04 -6.11 -5.16
CA GLU A 117 4.90 -6.85 -6.09
C GLU A 117 5.33 -5.78 -7.10
N ASP A 118 6.52 -5.22 -6.87
CA ASP A 118 7.15 -4.32 -7.83
C ASP A 118 7.15 -5.12 -9.14
N ASP A 119 6.31 -4.68 -10.09
CA ASP A 119 6.37 -5.08 -11.49
C ASP A 119 7.77 -4.64 -11.99
N ASP A 120 8.79 -5.43 -11.64
CA ASP A 120 10.07 -5.47 -12.32
C ASP A 120 9.73 -5.90 -13.74
N ASP A 121 9.72 -4.90 -14.61
CA ASP A 121 9.48 -4.96 -16.04
C ASP A 121 9.96 -6.29 -16.64
N GLU A 122 9.05 -6.95 -17.36
CA GLU A 122 9.33 -7.99 -18.33
C GLU A 122 10.39 -7.51 -19.33
N ASP A 123 11.68 -7.70 -19.05
CA ASP A 123 12.69 -7.67 -20.10
C ASP A 123 12.61 -8.99 -20.87
N GLU A 124 11.85 -8.92 -21.97
CA GLU A 124 11.88 -9.83 -23.11
C GLU A 124 13.34 -10.05 -23.58
N ASP A 125 14.01 -11.09 -23.08
CA ASP A 125 15.20 -11.65 -23.76
C ASP A 125 14.71 -12.50 -24.97
N ASP A 126 14.27 -11.78 -25.99
CA ASP A 126 13.99 -12.29 -27.35
C ASP A 126 15.26 -12.13 -28.20
N GLU A 127 16.30 -12.95 -27.97
CA GLU A 127 17.50 -13.13 -28.83
C GLU A 127 18.11 -14.48 -28.42
N ASP A 128 17.87 -15.62 -29.10
CA ASP A 128 18.65 -16.03 -30.27
C ASP A 128 17.85 -17.01 -31.15
N LEU A 129 17.39 -16.51 -32.30
CA LEU A 129 17.15 -17.35 -33.48
C LEU A 129 18.52 -17.71 -34.05
N ASP A 130 19.07 -18.86 -33.69
CA ASP A 130 20.18 -19.48 -34.43
C ASP A 130 19.66 -19.94 -35.80
N ASP A 131 19.69 -18.99 -36.73
CA ASP A 131 19.72 -19.20 -38.17
C ASP A 131 21.16 -19.62 -38.54
N ASP A 132 21.39 -20.92 -38.68
CA ASP A 132 22.61 -21.44 -39.30
C ASP A 132 22.22 -22.47 -40.37
N GLU A 133 21.70 -21.96 -41.49
CA GLU A 133 21.86 -22.60 -42.79
C GLU A 133 23.34 -22.53 -43.22
N GLU A 134 24.09 -23.60 -43.01
CA GLU A 134 25.27 -23.91 -43.84
C GLU A 134 25.00 -25.22 -44.58
N ILE A 135 24.52 -25.05 -45.80
CA ILE A 135 24.65 -25.98 -46.92
C ILE A 135 26.15 -26.19 -47.17
N ASP A 136 26.63 -27.44 -47.22
CA ASP A 136 27.59 -27.81 -48.26
C ASP A 136 27.61 -29.32 -48.56
N ASP A 137 27.66 -29.56 -49.87
CA ASP A 137 27.62 -30.80 -50.64
C ASP A 137 28.94 -31.62 -50.57
N ASP A 138 28.84 -32.87 -51.02
CA ASP A 138 29.89 -33.74 -51.59
C ASP A 138 30.95 -34.42 -50.68
N GLU A 139 30.81 -35.75 -50.48
CA GLU A 139 31.65 -36.82 -51.10
C GLU A 139 31.09 -38.24 -50.89
#